data_AF-A0A2V5L933-F1
#
_entry.id   AF-A0A2V5L933-F1
#
_cell.length_a   1.000
_cell.length_b   1.000
_cell.length_c   1.000
_cell.angle_alpha   90.00
_cell.angle_beta   90.00
_cell.angle_gamma   90.00
#
_symmetry.space_group_name_H-M   'P 1'
#
loop_
_entity.id
_entity.type
_entity.pdbx_description
1 polymer ?
#
loop_
_entity_poly.entity_id
_entity_poly.type
_entity_poly.pdbx_seq_one_letter_code
_entity_poly.pdbx_strand_id
1 'polypeptide(L)' 'MPEHHDHQDVWPVLAANQHVALVNERGWRLSGKVETLTNDRQCLWIQLDAGMGRQLIHHQDGFMLESDIPA' A
#
# COMPACT_ATOMS: atom_id res chain seq x y z
N MET A 1 -0.47 32.90 3.66
CA MET A 1 -1.52 31.87 3.47
C MET A 1 -0.95 30.57 4.02
N PRO A 2 -1.61 29.82 4.90
CA PRO A 2 -1.13 28.49 5.25
C PRO A 2 -1.74 27.52 4.25
N GLU A 3 -1.03 27.25 3.16
CA GLU A 3 -1.43 26.24 2.19
C GLU A 3 -1.00 24.86 2.69
N HIS A 4 -2.02 24.13 3.18
CA HIS A 4 -2.18 22.67 3.30
C HIS A 4 -0.92 21.82 3.47
N HIS A 5 -0.82 21.16 4.63
CA HIS A 5 0.10 20.03 4.85
C HIS A 5 0.12 19.13 3.62
N ASP A 6 1.29 19.00 3.00
CA ASP A 6 1.64 17.98 2.02
C ASP A 6 1.69 16.61 2.74
N HIS A 7 0.58 16.20 3.37
CA HIS A 7 0.32 14.79 3.62
C HIS A 7 -0.01 14.22 2.24
N GLN A 8 1.04 13.90 1.51
CA GLN A 8 0.93 13.22 0.24
C GLN A 8 0.24 11.88 0.52
N ASP A 9 -1.08 11.82 0.30
CA ASP A 9 -1.94 10.63 0.34
C ASP A 9 -1.54 9.66 -0.78
N VAL A 10 -0.35 9.10 -0.66
CA VAL A 10 0.24 8.15 -1.61
C VAL A 10 1.00 7.07 -0.86
N TRP A 11 1.20 5.94 -1.53
CA TRP A 11 2.07 4.90 -1.01
C TRP A 11 3.49 5.45 -0.76
N PRO A 12 4.18 5.01 0.32
CA PRO A 12 5.60 5.27 0.44
C PRO A 12 6.36 4.55 -0.68
N VAL A 13 7.64 4.87 -0.81
CA VAL A 13 8.49 4.21 -1.80
C VAL A 13 8.64 2.74 -1.41
N LEU A 14 8.14 1.85 -2.27
CA LEU A 14 8.21 0.41 -2.10
C LEU A 14 9.05 -0.20 -3.22
N ALA A 15 9.96 -1.12 -2.86
CA ALA A 15 10.80 -1.81 -3.82
C ALA A 15 10.04 -2.99 -4.46
N ALA A 16 10.31 -3.27 -5.74
CA ALA A 16 9.82 -4.48 -6.37
C ALA A 16 10.31 -5.72 -5.62
N ASN A 17 9.45 -6.74 -5.51
CA ASN A 17 9.59 -7.96 -4.71
C ASN A 17 9.67 -7.77 -3.18
N GLN A 18 9.54 -6.54 -2.66
CA GLN A 18 9.44 -6.30 -1.24
C GLN A 18 8.18 -6.98 -0.68
N HIS A 19 8.31 -7.72 0.42
CA HIS A 19 7.16 -8.29 1.12
C HIS A 19 6.50 -7.20 1.97
N VAL A 20 5.19 -7.06 1.83
CA VAL A 20 4.38 -6.04 2.52
C VAL A 20 3.11 -6.68 3.06
N ALA A 21 2.66 -6.14 4.20
CA ALA A 21 1.33 -6.40 4.74
C ALA A 21 0.55 -5.08 4.69
N LEU A 22 -0.65 -5.13 4.12
CA LEU A 22 -1.58 -4.01 4.01
C LEU A 22 -2.77 -4.27 4.90
N VAL A 23 -3.18 -3.28 5.67
CA VAL A 23 -4.40 -3.32 6.47
C VAL A 23 -5.27 -2.11 6.19
N ASN A 24 -6.58 -2.23 6.35
CA ASN A 24 -7.47 -1.08 6.30
C ASN A 24 -8.31 -0.98 7.57
N GLU A 25 -8.97 0.17 7.76
CA GLU A 25 -9.83 0.42 8.93
C GLU A 25 -11.04 -0.52 9.00
N ARG A 26 -11.37 -1.20 7.89
CA ARG A 26 -12.44 -2.20 7.82
C ARG A 26 -12.01 -3.57 8.36
N GLY A 27 -10.76 -3.70 8.82
CA GLY A 27 -10.18 -4.94 9.37
C GLY A 27 -9.71 -5.93 8.30
N TRP A 28 -9.58 -5.51 7.05
CA TRP A 28 -9.02 -6.35 6.00
C TRP A 28 -7.51 -6.35 6.13
N ARG A 29 -6.90 -7.52 5.96
CA ARG A 29 -5.44 -7.68 5.93
C ARG A 29 -5.05 -8.46 4.68
N LEU A 30 -4.17 -7.87 3.89
CA LEU A 30 -3.58 -8.49 2.70
C LEU A 30 -2.08 -8.60 2.93
N SER A 31 -1.47 -9.71 2.55
CA SER A 31 -0.02 -9.87 2.57
C SER A 31 0.46 -10.41 1.23
N GLY A 32 1.64 -9.96 0.82
CA GLY A 32 2.19 -10.34 -0.46
C GLY A 32 3.42 -9.54 -0.84
N LYS A 33 3.88 -9.71 -2.07
CA LYS A 33 5.06 -9.02 -2.60
C LYS A 33 4.67 -7.91 -3.56
N VAL A 34 5.35 -6.79 -3.48
CA VAL A 34 5.19 -5.68 -4.42
C VAL A 34 5.62 -6.13 -5.81
N GLU A 35 4.70 -6.15 -6.76
CA GLU A 35 5.00 -6.41 -8.17
C GLU A 35 5.43 -5.12 -8.87
N THR A 36 4.64 -4.05 -8.69
CA THR A 36 4.90 -2.75 -9.31
C THR A 36 4.21 -1.65 -8.53
N LEU A 37 4.88 -0.51 -8.37
CA LEU A 37 4.31 0.73 -7.86
C LEU A 37 4.24 1.74 -9.00
N THR A 38 3.10 2.43 -9.17
CA THR A 38 2.98 3.47 -10.19
C THR A 38 3.87 4.67 -9.85
N ASN A 39 4.27 5.43 -10.87
CA ASN A 39 5.21 6.55 -10.70
C ASN A 39 4.66 7.67 -9.78
N ASP A 40 3.35 7.85 -9.78
CA ASP A 40 2.61 8.77 -8.89
C ASP A 40 2.33 8.17 -7.50
N ARG A 41 2.70 6.90 -7.28
CA ARG A 41 2.52 6.14 -6.03
C ARG A 41 1.07 6.06 -5.55
N GLN A 42 0.10 6.25 -6.45
CA GLN A 42 -1.33 6.12 -6.13
C GLN A 42 -1.80 4.66 -6.17
N CYS A 43 -1.16 3.82 -6.97
CA CYS A 43 -1.58 2.45 -7.21
C CYS A 43 -0.43 1.47 -6.98
N LEU A 44 -0.70 0.43 -6.20
CA LEU A 44 0.22 -0.63 -5.86
C LEU A 44 -0.28 -1.97 -6.40
N TRP A 45 0.52 -2.64 -7.21
CA TRP A 45 0.31 -4.05 -7.55
C TRP A 45 1.01 -4.93 -6.53
N ILE A 46 0.23 -5.81 -5.91
CA ILE A 46 0.72 -6.81 -4.96
C ILE A 46 0.42 -8.22 -5.49
N GLN A 47 1.42 -9.07 -5.51
CA GLN A 47 1.25 -10.52 -5.67
C GLN A 47 0.95 -11.10 -4.29
N LEU A 48 -0.30 -11.49 -4.07
CA LEU A 48 -0.76 -12.03 -2.79
C LEU A 48 -0.09 -13.36 -2.47
N ASP A 49 0.13 -13.59 -1.18
CA ASP A 49 0.62 -14.86 -0.67
C ASP A 49 -0.37 -16.02 -0.95
N ALA A 50 0.10 -17.25 -0.78
CA ALA A 50 -0.69 -18.47 -0.99
C ALA A 50 -1.28 -18.67 -2.40
N GLY A 51 -0.77 -17.96 -3.41
CA GLY A 51 -1.18 -18.14 -4.80
C GLY A 51 -2.54 -17.52 -5.13
N MET A 52 -3.03 -16.57 -4.33
CA MET A 52 -4.28 -15.85 -4.58
C MET A 52 -4.22 -14.91 -5.79
N GLY A 53 -3.06 -14.81 -6.45
CA GLY A 53 -2.85 -14.01 -7.64
C GLY A 53 -2.40 -12.59 -7.33
N ARG A 54 -2.52 -11.72 -8.33
CA ARG A 54 -2.15 -10.31 -8.22
C ARG A 54 -3.38 -9.44 -7.96
N GLN A 55 -3.21 -8.41 -7.15
CA GLN A 55 -4.25 -7.42 -6.87
C GLN A 55 -3.69 -6.01 -7.05
N LEU A 56 -4.54 -5.12 -7.58
CA LEU A 56 -4.28 -3.69 -7.64
C LEU A 56 -4.93 -3.03 -6.43
N ILE A 57 -4.16 -2.23 -5.70
CA ILE A 57 -4.62 -1.50 -4.51
C ILE A 57 -4.42 -0.01 -4.76
N HIS A 58 -5.48 0.78 -4.67
CA HIS A 58 -5.37 2.24 -4.66
C HIS A 58 -5.07 2.71 -3.24
N HIS A 59 -4.23 3.72 -3.07
CA HIS A 59 -4.03 4.34 -1.76
C HIS A 59 -5.37 4.86 -1.18
N GLN A 60 -6.24 5.36 -2.06
CA GLN A 60 -7.60 5.82 -1.75
C GLN A 60 -8.55 4.71 -1.26
N ASP A 61 -8.22 3.42 -1.42
CA ASP A 61 -8.99 2.32 -0.83
C ASP A 61 -8.86 2.28 0.71
N GLY A 62 -7.99 3.12 1.29
CA GLY A 62 -7.80 3.24 2.75
C GLY A 62 -6.95 2.12 3.33
N PHE A 63 -6.17 1.44 2.49
CA PHE A 63 -5.15 0.51 2.96
C PHE A 63 -3.89 1.29 3.38
N MET A 64 -3.27 0.82 4.46
CA MET A 64 -2.03 1.32 5.04
C MET A 64 -1.06 0.15 5.23
N LEU A 65 0.25 0.42 5.30
CA LEU A 65 1.23 -0.61 5.60
C LEU A 65 1.18 -0.97 7.09
N GLU A 66 1.12 -2.26 7.40
CA GLU A 66 1.09 -2.74 8.80
C GLU A 66 2.35 -2.34 9.57
N SER A 67 3.51 -2.26 8.91
CA SER A 67 4.77 -1.82 9.51
C SER A 67 4.78 -0.35 9.96
N ASP A 68 3.79 0.43 9.52
CA ASP A 68 3.63 1.85 9.89
C ASP A 68 2.76 2.01 11.15
N ILE A 69 2.15 0.94 11.65
CA ILE A 69 1.32 0.98 12.85
C ILE A 69 2.23 0.87 14.07
N PRO A 70 2.40 1.94 14.88
CA PRO A 70 3.13 1.81 16.14
C PRO A 70 2.40 0.83 17.05
N ALA A 71 3.17 -0.05 17.70
CA ALA A 71 2.70 -1.06 18.64
C ALA A 71 2.01 -0.46 19.87
#